data_AF-A0A355SEZ4-F1
#
_entry.id   AF-A0A355SEZ4-F1
#
_cell.length_a   1.000
_cell.length_b   1.000
_cell.length_c   1.000
_cell.angle_alpha   90.00
_cell.angle_beta   90.00
_cell.angle_gamma   90.00
#
_symmetry.space_group_name_H-M   'P 1'
#
loop_
_entity.id
_entity.type
_entity.pdbx_description
1 polymer ?
#
loop_
_entity_poly.entity_id
_entity_poly.type
_entity_poly.pdbx_seq_one_letter_code
_entity_poly.pdbx_strand_id
1 'polypeptide(L)' 'MKIGGLEFKSNVFLAPMAGVTDKPFRILCREMGCGFVYTEMISSKGL' A
#
# COMPACT_ATOMS: atom_id res chain seq x y z
N MET A 1 -1.29 11.97 -9.23
CA MET A 1 -2.26 12.30 -8.16
C MET A 1 -1.54 13.07 -7.06
N LYS A 2 -2.17 14.05 -6.41
CA LYS A 2 -1.54 14.86 -5.35
C LYS A 2 -2.35 14.72 -4.05
N ILE A 3 -1.68 14.36 -2.95
CA ILE A 3 -2.27 14.34 -1.59
C ILE A 3 -1.35 15.15 -0.68
N GLY A 4 -1.85 16.27 -0.17
CA GLY A 4 -1.03 17.22 0.58
C GLY A 4 0.18 17.70 -0.26
N GLY A 5 1.38 17.58 0.30
CA GLY A 5 2.64 17.90 -0.37
C GLY A 5 3.25 16.76 -1.20
N LEU A 6 2.59 15.59 -1.28
CA LEU A 6 3.12 14.42 -1.97
C LEU A 6 2.53 14.29 -3.37
N GLU A 7 3.39 13.99 -4.34
CA GLU A 7 3.02 13.73 -5.73
C GLU A 7 3.22 12.24 -6.07
N PHE A 8 2.18 11.62 -6.61
CA PHE A 8 2.13 10.20 -6.96
C PHE A 8 1.99 10.01 -8.46
N LYS A 9 2.75 9.04 -8.99
CA LYS A 9 2.78 8.70 -10.42
C LYS A 9 1.48 8.06 -10.94
N SER A 10 0.66 7.51 -10.05
CA SER A 10 -0.61 6.85 -10.38
C SER A 10 -1.69 7.27 -9.36
N ASN A 11 -2.97 7.14 -9.75
CA ASN A 11 -4.14 7.36 -8.91
C ASN A 11 -4.70 6.06 -8.30
N VAL A 12 -4.00 4.94 -8.46
CA VAL A 12 -4.37 3.64 -7.88
C VAL A 12 -3.46 3.32 -6.72
N PHE A 13 -4.04 3.09 -5.54
CA PHE A 13 -3.32 2.73 -4.32
C PHE A 13 -3.80 1.40 -3.76
N LEU A 14 -2.87 0.61 -3.22
CA LEU A 14 -3.19 -0.66 -2.58
C LEU A 14 -3.76 -0.41 -1.18
N ALA A 15 -4.88 -1.02 -0.80
CA ALA A 15 -5.40 -0.89 0.57
C ALA A 15 -4.57 -1.72 1.58
N PRO A 16 -4.41 -1.25 2.83
CA PRO A 16 -3.82 -2.05 3.90
C PRO A 16 -4.82 -3.12 4.37
N MET A 17 -4.43 -4.39 4.31
CA MET A 17 -5.26 -5.54 4.66
C MET A 17 -4.43 -6.52 5.51
N ALA A 18 -4.96 -6.86 6.69
CA ALA A 18 -4.33 -7.82 7.61
C ALA A 18 -4.19 -9.20 6.95
N GLY A 19 -3.01 -9.80 7.04
CA GLY A 19 -2.65 -11.09 6.43
C GLY A 19 -2.56 -11.11 4.89
N VAL A 20 -2.79 -9.98 4.21
CA VAL A 20 -2.76 -9.92 2.73
C VAL A 20 -1.66 -9.00 2.22
N THR A 21 -1.49 -7.83 2.84
CA THR A 21 -0.55 -6.79 2.35
C THR A 21 0.88 -7.04 2.82
N ASP A 22 1.39 -8.25 2.55
CA ASP A 22 2.74 -8.69 2.92
C ASP A 22 3.83 -8.09 1.98
N LYS A 23 5.10 -8.45 2.18
CA LYS A 23 6.19 -7.94 1.34
C LYS A 23 6.07 -8.37 -0.14
N PRO A 24 5.98 -9.66 -0.49
CA PRO A 24 5.92 -10.07 -1.89
C PRO A 24 4.70 -9.52 -2.63
N PHE A 25 3.52 -9.48 -2.00
CA PHE A 25 2.32 -8.92 -2.62
C PHE A 25 2.48 -7.43 -2.95
N ARG A 26 3.08 -6.65 -2.05
CA ARG A 26 3.34 -5.22 -2.30
C ARG A 26 4.33 -4.98 -3.43
N ILE A 27 5.33 -5.84 -3.59
CA ILE A 27 6.29 -5.75 -4.71
C ILE A 27 5.55 -5.96 -6.02
N LEU A 28 4.75 -7.04 -6.11
CA LEU A 28 3.95 -7.35 -7.29
C LEU A 28 2.99 -6.21 -7.64
N CYS A 29 2.24 -5.66 -6.67
CA CYS A 29 1.36 -4.53 -6.93
C CYS A 29 2.10 -3.29 -7.45
N ARG A 30 3.32 -3.03 -6.94
CA ARG A 30 4.16 -1.93 -7.43
C ARG A 30 4.60 -2.15 -8.88
N GLU A 31 5.01 -3.37 -9.23
CA GLU A 31 5.39 -3.74 -10.59
C GLU A 31 4.21 -3.62 -11.57
N MET A 32 2.98 -3.88 -11.10
CA MET A 32 1.75 -3.69 -11.88
C MET A 32 1.28 -2.23 -12.00
N GLY A 33 2.07 -1.25 -11.53
CA GLY A 33 1.77 0.18 -11.71
C GLY A 33 0.98 0.83 -10.57
N CYS A 34 0.91 0.19 -9.39
CA CYS A 34 0.34 0.81 -8.21
C CYS A 34 1.18 2.03 -7.78
N GLY A 35 0.54 3.19 -7.63
CA GLY A 35 1.21 4.46 -7.32
C GLY A 35 1.70 4.55 -5.88
N PHE A 36 1.09 3.78 -4.98
CA PHE A 36 1.43 3.75 -3.56
C PHE A 36 0.96 2.45 -2.90
N VAL A 37 1.78 1.90 -2.00
CA VAL A 37 1.50 0.66 -1.26
C VAL A 37 1.71 0.87 0.24
N TYR A 38 0.80 0.37 1.07
CA TYR A 38 0.88 0.42 2.53
C TYR A 38 1.49 -0.88 3.06
N THR A 39 1.92 -0.91 4.33
CA THR A 39 2.19 -2.16 5.04
C THR A 39 0.89 -2.85 5.45
N GLU A 40 1.01 -4.05 5.98
CA GLU A 40 -0.10 -4.78 6.58
C GLU A 40 -0.81 -3.97 7.66
N MET A 41 -2.12 -4.16 7.79
CA MET A 41 -2.89 -3.60 8.89
C MET A 41 -2.59 -4.39 10.16
N ILE A 42 -2.07 -3.72 11.19
CA ILE A 42 -1.74 -4.37 12.47
C ILE A 42 -2.78 -4.03 13.53
N SER A 43 -3.24 -5.05 14.26
CA SER A 43 -4.17 -4.87 15.38
C SER A 43 -3.44 -4.33 16.61
N SER A 44 -3.91 -3.21 17.15
CA SER A 44 -3.40 -2.67 18.42
C SER A 44 -3.69 -3.58 19.62
N LYS A 45 -4.62 -4.54 19.52
CA LYS A 45 -4.93 -5.48 20.61
C LYS A 45 -4.00 -6.71 20.62
N GLY A 46 -3.30 -6.96 19.51
CA GLY A 46 -2.39 -8.11 19.34
C GLY A 46 -0.91 -7.73 19.37
N LEU A 47 -0.62 -6.46 19.67
CA LEU A 47 0.70 -5.88 19.96
C LEU A 47 0.79 -5.65 21.47
#